data_AF-A0A4V2VHL7-F1
#
_entry.id   AF-A0A4V2VHL7-F1
#
_cell.length_a   1.000
_cell.length_b   1.000
_cell.length_c   1.000
_cell.angle_alpha   90.00
_cell.angle_beta   90.00
_cell.angle_gamma   90.00
#
_symmetry.space_group_name_H-M   'P 1'
#
loop_
_entity.id
_entity.type
_entity.pdbx_description
1 polymer ?
#
loop_
_entity_poly.entity_id
_entity_poly.type
_entity_poly.pdbx_seq_one_letter_code
_entity_poly.pdbx_strand_id
1 'polypeptide(L)' 'MADVRVVSGEPTPEELAAVVAVLQRQADEAAAAGRAEVVDEPRTGWQASARGLRRPLDHGPGAWGRSLR' A
#
# COMPACT_ATOMS: atom_id res chain seq x y z
N MET A 1 -19.06 -2.02 -19.09
CA MET A 1 -17.81 -2.79 -19.29
C MET A 1 -16.66 -1.81 -19.27
N ALA A 2 -15.58 -2.11 -18.56
CA ALA A 2 -14.36 -1.32 -18.66
C ALA A 2 -13.82 -1.44 -20.10
N ASP A 3 -13.36 -0.33 -20.67
CA ASP A 3 -12.76 -0.31 -22.00
C ASP A 3 -11.30 -0.80 -21.89
N VAL A 4 -10.91 -1.78 -22.70
CA VAL A 4 -9.57 -2.39 -22.67
C VAL A 4 -8.82 -1.97 -23.93
N ARG A 5 -7.66 -1.33 -23.77
CA ARG A 5 -6.84 -0.84 -24.87
C ARG A 5 -5.43 -1.43 -24.83
N VAL A 6 -4.99 -2.00 -25.96
CA VAL A 6 -3.60 -2.36 -26.17
C VAL A 6 -2.78 -1.09 -26.40
N VAL A 7 -1.80 -0.84 -25.54
CA VAL A 7 -0.95 0.37 -25.59
C VAL A 7 0.38 0.13 -26.32
N SER A 8 0.78 -1.13 -26.49
CA SER A 8 2.03 -1.53 -27.16
C SER A 8 1.93 -2.98 -27.65
N GLY A 9 2.62 -3.29 -28.75
CA GLY A 9 2.63 -4.60 -29.40
C GLY A 9 1.47 -4.81 -30.37
N GLU A 10 1.55 -5.91 -31.12
CA GLU A 10 0.50 -6.40 -32.03
C GLU A 10 0.17 -7.84 -31.63
N PRO A 11 -0.62 -8.06 -30.56
CA PRO A 11 -0.99 -9.40 -30.15
C PRO A 11 -1.88 -10.03 -31.21
N THR A 12 -1.72 -11.33 -31.41
CA THR A 12 -2.68 -12.08 -32.21
C THR A 12 -4.07 -12.05 -31.56
N PRO A 13 -5.16 -12.22 -32.34
CA PRO A 13 -6.51 -12.27 -31.79
C PRO A 13 -6.66 -13.30 -30.67
N GLU A 14 -5.98 -14.44 -30.78
CA GLU A 14 -5.99 -15.53 -29.81
C GLU A 14 -5.32 -15.13 -28.50
N GLU A 15 -4.16 -14.45 -28.56
CA GLU A 15 -3.46 -13.95 -27.37
C GLU A 15 -4.27 -12.87 -26.65
N LEU A 16 -4.89 -11.96 -27.41
CA LEU A 16 -5.75 -10.93 -26.83
C LEU A 16 -6.96 -11.57 -26.13
N ALA A 17 -7.60 -12.57 -26.76
CA ALA A 17 -8.72 -13.29 -26.17
C ALA A 17 -8.34 -14.00 -24.87
N ALA A 18 -7.16 -14.65 -24.84
CA ALA A 18 -6.66 -15.33 -23.64
C ALA A 18 -6.46 -14.36 -22.46
N VAL A 19 -5.84 -13.20 -22.72
CA VAL A 19 -5.64 -12.17 -21.68
C VAL A 19 -6.98 -11.60 -21.20
N VAL A 20 -7.90 -11.29 -22.11
CA VAL A 20 -9.23 -10.77 -21.76
C VAL A 20 -10.01 -11.78 -20.91
N ALA A 21 -9.95 -13.08 -21.21
CA ALA A 21 -10.62 -14.11 -20.41
C ALA A 21 -10.09 -14.17 -18.96
N VAL A 22 -8.76 -14.05 -18.78
CA VAL A 22 -8.15 -13.98 -17.44
C VAL A 22 -8.61 -12.72 -16.70
N LEU A 23 -8.59 -11.56 -17.37
CA LEU A 23 -9.02 -10.30 -16.75
C LEU A 23 -10.51 -10.33 -16.37
N GLN A 24 -11.38 -10.91 -17.21
CA GLN A 24 -12.80 -11.10 -16.90
C GLN A 24 -12.97 -11.99 -15.66
N ARG A 25 -12.28 -13.13 -15.60
CA ARG A 25 -12.32 -14.01 -14.43
C ARG A 25 -11.89 -13.31 -13.15
N GLN A 26 -10.81 -12.53 -13.19
CA GLN A 26 -10.34 -11.74 -12.05
C GLN A 26 -11.33 -10.64 -11.65
N ALA A 27 -11.98 -9.99 -12.62
CA ALA A 27 -13.01 -9.00 -12.35
C ALA A 27 -14.25 -9.62 -11.69
N ASP A 28 -14.67 -10.80 -12.16
CA ASP A 28 -15.78 -11.55 -11.56
C ASP A 28 -15.47 -12.01 -10.14
N GLU A 29 -14.24 -12.49 -9.90
CA GLU A 29 -13.77 -12.86 -8.56
C GLU A 29 -13.74 -11.65 -7.62
N ALA A 30 -13.25 -10.50 -8.08
CA ALA A 30 -13.24 -9.27 -7.30
C ALA A 30 -14.67 -8.75 -7.02
N ALA A 31 -15.58 -8.87 -7.98
CA ALA A 31 -16.98 -8.52 -7.80
C ALA A 31 -17.68 -9.45 -6.80
N ALA A 32 -17.39 -10.76 -6.85
CA ALA A 32 -17.94 -11.76 -5.94
C ALA A 32 -17.38 -11.66 -4.52
N ALA A 33 -16.10 -11.31 -4.37
CA ALA A 33 -15.48 -11.03 -3.06
C ALA A 33 -16.13 -9.83 -2.35
N GLY A 34 -16.84 -8.98 -3.10
CA GLY A 34 -17.44 -7.76 -2.58
C GLY A 34 -16.40 -6.71 -2.19
N ARG A 35 -16.85 -5.56 -1.70
CA ARG A 35 -15.92 -4.62 -1.06
C ARG A 35 -15.44 -5.27 0.24
N ALA A 36 -14.13 -5.36 0.44
CA ALA A 36 -13.59 -5.70 1.75
C ALA A 36 -14.26 -4.79 2.78
N GLU A 37 -14.93 -5.38 3.76
CA GLU A 37 -15.41 -4.59 4.90
C GLU A 37 -14.18 -3.89 5.47
N VAL A 38 -14.23 -2.56 5.50
CA VAL A 38 -13.26 -1.80 6.29
C VAL A 38 -13.63 -2.09 7.73
N VAL A 39 -13.05 -3.17 8.26
CA VAL A 39 -13.14 -3.47 9.68
C VAL A 39 -12.30 -2.40 10.35
N ASP A 40 -12.97 -1.45 10.99
CA ASP A 40 -12.33 -0.46 11.84
C ASP A 40 -11.87 -1.19 13.10
N GLU A 41 -10.73 -1.87 13.00
CA GLU A 41 -10.18 -2.64 14.11
C GLU A 41 -9.73 -1.67 15.21
N PRO A 42 -10.13 -1.90 16.47
CA PRO A 42 -9.64 -1.10 17.58
C PRO A 42 -8.12 -1.13 17.60
N ARG A 43 -7.50 0.04 17.77
CA ARG A 43 -6.03 0.13 17.88
C ARG A 43 -5.55 -0.83 18.97
N THR A 44 -4.59 -1.69 18.62
CA THR A 44 -4.02 -2.62 19.59
C THR A 44 -3.28 -1.86 20.71
N GLY A 45 -3.12 -2.47 21.88
CA GLY A 45 -2.33 -1.86 22.96
C GLY A 45 -0.89 -1.50 22.55
N TRP A 46 -0.31 -2.25 21.61
CA TRP A 46 0.97 -1.93 21.00
C TRP A 46 0.91 -0.65 20.14
N GLN A 47 -0.09 -0.53 19.27
CA GLN A 47 -0.30 0.68 18.47
C GLN A 47 -0.63 1.90 19.34
N ALA A 48 -1.39 1.74 20.42
CA ALA A 48 -1.71 2.82 21.34
C ALA A 48 -0.51 3.27 22.18
N SER A 49 0.41 2.36 22.50
CA SER A 49 1.63 2.65 23.27
C SER A 49 2.81 3.12 22.42
N ALA A 50 2.72 3.01 21.09
CA ALA A 50 3.71 3.54 20.17
C ALA A 50 3.86 5.05 20.37
N ARG A 51 5.00 5.45 20.95
CA ARG A 51 5.37 6.87 21.08
C ARG A 51 6.09 7.33 19.82
N GLY A 52 6.01 8.62 19.53
CA GLY A 52 6.81 9.24 18.47
C GLY A 52 8.30 9.00 18.69
N LEU A 53 9.07 9.00 17.60
CA LEU A 53 10.52 8.95 17.68
C LEU A 53 11.05 10.11 18.52
N ARG A 54 12.12 9.86 19.29
CA ARG A 54 12.80 10.92 20.01
C ARG A 54 13.28 11.98 19.03
N ARG A 55 13.17 13.26 19.42
CA ARG A 55 13.83 14.34 18.70
C ARG A 55 15.35 14.10 18.69
N PRO A 56 16.04 14.40 17.57
CA PRO A 56 17.50 14.37 17.54
C PRO A 56 18.10 15.23 18.66
N LEU A 57 19.27 14.81 19.16
CA LEU A 57 20.04 15.63 20.09
C LEU A 57 20.59 16.86 19.37
N ASP A 58 20.44 18.03 19.97
CA ASP A 58 21.06 19.25 19.47
C ASP A 58 22.59 19.11 19.57
N HIS A 59 23.28 19.30 18.44
CA HIS A 59 24.74 19.28 18.37
C HIS A 59 25.28 20.70 18.24
N GLY A 60 26.46 20.95 18.81
CA GLY A 60 27.16 22.24 18.65
C GLY A 60 27.87 22.72 19.93
N PRO A 61 28.58 23.85 19.84
CA PRO A 61 29.24 24.46 20.99
C PRO A 61 28.24 24.69 22.13
N GLY A 62 28.55 24.17 23.33
CA GLY A 62 27.70 24.29 24.52
C GLY A 62 26.69 23.16 24.74
N ALA A 63 26.47 22.26 23.78
CA ALA A 63 25.51 21.15 23.91
C ALA A 63 25.84 20.15 25.05
N TRP A 64 27.13 20.06 25.42
CA TRP A 64 27.64 19.13 26.42
C TRP A 64 27.96 19.79 27.78
N GLY A 65 27.52 21.02 28.02
CA GLY A 65 27.88 21.78 29.23
C GLY A 65 27.49 21.11 30.56
N ARG A 66 26.61 20.11 30.55
CA ARG A 66 26.23 19.32 31.73
C ARG A 66 27.13 18.11 32.00
N SER A 67 27.96 17.68 31.05
CA SER A 67 28.93 16.58 31.24
C SER A 67 30.26 17.05 31.83
N LEU A 68 30.47 18.36 31.92
CA LEU A 68 31.68 18.99 32.48
C LEU A 68 31.50 19.40 33.96
N ARG A 69 30.45 18.89 34.61
CA ARG A 69 30.19 19.08 36.05
C ARG A 69 30.50 17.82 36.83
#